data_AF-T2J5S0-F1
#
_entry.id   AF-T2J5S0-F1
#
_cell.length_a   1.000
_cell.length_b   1.000
_cell.length_c   1.000
_cell.angle_alpha   90.00
_cell.angle_beta   90.00
_cell.angle_gamma   90.00
#
_symmetry.space_group_name_H-M   'P 1'
#
loop_
_entity.id
_entity.type
_entity.pdbx_description
1 polymer ?
#
loop_
_entity_poly.entity_id
_entity_poly.type
_entity_poly.pdbx_seq_one_letter_code
_entity_poly.pdbx_strand_id
1 'polypeptide(L)'
;MAFYIYTSRAMNNQVSLSVIVKGSFINWSGILLFILPTRILFAKWINSENLRLVWLGLFFGSWTVAGVYHVSQAMITYTMFNWPEEVWILLIPIMPLENLVRSLVGAFIGVRVISGLRAIGIMKPEAAIY
;
A
#
# COMPACT_ATOMS: atom_id res chain seq x y z
N MET A 1 -12.86 10.03 -3.98
CA MET A 1 -13.39 10.96 -2.96
C MET A 1 -12.34 11.34 -1.92
N ALA A 2 -11.84 10.40 -1.10
CA ALA A 2 -10.90 10.72 -0.01
C ALA A 2 -9.60 11.42 -0.47
N PHE A 3 -8.97 10.96 -1.56
CA PHE A 3 -7.75 11.59 -2.09
C PHE A 3 -7.97 13.05 -2.52
N TYR A 4 -9.13 13.34 -3.13
CA TYR A 4 -9.50 14.70 -3.53
C TYR A 4 -9.70 15.63 -2.33
N ILE A 5 -10.40 15.16 -1.29
CA ILE A 5 -10.62 15.94 -0.06
C ILE A 5 -9.26 16.26 0.61
N TYR A 6 -8.38 15.25 0.68
CA TYR A 6 -7.04 15.40 1.24
C TYR A 6 -6.21 16.44 0.49
N THR A 7 -6.11 16.35 -0.84
CA THR A 7 -5.30 17.29 -1.64
C THR A 7 -5.92 18.68 -1.68
N SER A 8 -7.25 18.80 -1.74
CA SER A 8 -7.93 20.09 -1.69
C SER A 8 -7.67 20.84 -0.38
N ARG A 9 -7.74 20.13 0.75
CA ARG A 9 -7.37 20.73 2.05
C ARG A 9 -5.90 21.13 2.09
N ALA A 10 -5.00 20.31 1.58
CA ALA A 10 -3.58 20.63 1.56
C ALA A 10 -3.27 21.89 0.74
N MET A 11 -3.90 22.04 -0.42
CA MET A 11 -3.77 23.25 -1.26
C MET A 11 -4.35 24.48 -0.56
N ASN A 12 -5.50 24.35 0.12
CA ASN A 12 -6.07 25.44 0.93
C ASN A 12 -5.16 25.82 2.11
N ASN A 13 -4.36 24.87 2.61
CA ASN A 13 -3.32 25.10 3.62
C ASN A 13 -1.98 25.58 3.02
N GLN A 14 -1.99 26.05 1.77
CA GLN A 14 -0.83 26.60 1.06
C GLN A 14 0.32 25.61 0.83
N VAL A 15 0.08 24.29 0.94
CA VAL A 15 1.08 23.29 0.56
C VAL A 15 1.21 23.27 -0.96
N SER A 16 2.44 23.36 -1.46
CA SER A 16 2.72 23.37 -2.88
C SER A 16 2.33 22.04 -3.54
N LEU A 17 1.87 22.11 -4.79
CA LEU A 17 1.44 20.93 -5.54
C LEU A 17 2.58 19.90 -5.69
N SER A 18 3.82 20.35 -5.84
CA SER A 18 5.01 19.49 -5.92
C SER A 18 5.21 18.67 -4.64
N VAL A 19 5.05 19.31 -3.48
CA VAL A 19 5.13 18.63 -2.18
C VAL A 19 3.96 17.68 -1.98
N ILE A 20 2.74 18.05 -2.39
CA ILE A 20 1.57 17.16 -2.31
C ILE A 20 1.78 15.90 -3.15
N VAL A 21 2.26 16.04 -4.39
CA VAL A 21 2.49 14.90 -5.30
C VAL A 21 3.58 13.96 -4.75
N LYS A 22 4.69 14.52 -4.27
CA LYS A 22 5.79 13.74 -3.68
C LYS A 22 5.39 13.08 -2.36
N GLY A 23 4.79 13.84 -1.45
CA GLY A 23 4.36 13.34 -0.14
C GLY A 23 3.21 12.34 -0.22
N SER A 24 2.44 12.38 -1.32
CA SER A 24 1.38 11.41 -1.59
C SER A 24 1.83 10.20 -2.42
N PHE A 25 3.14 9.95 -2.56
CA PHE A 25 3.67 8.86 -3.40
C PHE A 25 2.99 7.51 -3.15
N ILE A 26 2.86 7.10 -1.88
CA ILE A 26 2.23 5.83 -1.53
C ILE A 26 0.73 5.80 -1.87
N ASN A 27 0.05 6.95 -1.75
CA ASN A 27 -1.38 7.07 -2.04
C ASN A 27 -1.63 6.84 -3.53
N TRP A 28 -1.00 7.64 -4.39
CA TRP A 28 -1.28 7.57 -5.83
C TRP A 28 -0.68 6.31 -6.45
N SER A 29 0.47 5.81 -5.97
CA SER A 29 1.03 4.55 -6.47
C SER A 29 0.15 3.36 -6.08
N GLY A 30 -0.38 3.34 -4.86
CA GLY A 30 -1.35 2.32 -4.42
C GLY A 30 -2.65 2.36 -5.22
N ILE A 31 -3.23 3.56 -5.42
CA ILE A 31 -4.43 3.73 -6.27
C ILE A 31 -4.16 3.23 -7.69
N LEU A 32 -3.02 3.61 -8.29
CA LEU A 32 -2.67 3.22 -9.65
C LEU A 32 -2.59 1.70 -9.78
N LEU A 33 -1.87 1.04 -8.88
CA LEU A 33 -1.77 -0.42 -8.86
C LEU A 33 -3.14 -1.08 -8.66
N PHE A 34 -3.98 -0.52 -7.80
CA PHE A 34 -5.31 -1.07 -7.51
C PHE A 34 -6.26 -0.99 -8.71
N ILE A 35 -6.27 0.14 -9.43
CA ILE A 35 -7.12 0.37 -10.61
C ILE A 35 -6.66 -0.53 -11.76
N LEU A 36 -5.35 -0.58 -12.01
CA LEU A 36 -4.78 -1.48 -13.01
C LEU A 36 -5.10 -2.95 -12.67
N PRO A 37 -5.06 -3.87 -13.63
CA PRO A 37 -5.31 -5.30 -13.39
C PRO A 37 -4.21 -5.99 -12.55
N THR A 38 -3.33 -5.23 -11.90
CA THR A 38 -2.21 -5.77 -11.12
C THR A 38 -2.68 -6.53 -9.88
N ARG A 39 -3.84 -6.19 -9.29
CA ARG A 39 -4.42 -6.98 -8.18
C ARG A 39 -4.71 -8.43 -8.59
N ILE A 40 -5.14 -8.65 -9.84
CA ILE A 40 -5.39 -9.99 -10.38
C ILE A 40 -4.04 -10.71 -10.59
N LEU A 41 -3.05 -9.99 -11.10
CA LEU A 41 -1.70 -10.52 -11.28
C LEU A 41 -1.05 -10.93 -9.95
N PHE A 42 -1.14 -10.09 -8.92
CA PHE A 42 -0.56 -10.37 -7.60
C PHE A 42 -1.25 -11.56 -6.94
N ALA A 43 -2.58 -11.67 -7.06
CA ALA A 43 -3.31 -12.85 -6.59
C ALA A 43 -2.88 -14.15 -7.31
N LYS A 44 -2.64 -14.09 -8.63
CA LYS A 44 -2.07 -15.22 -9.39
C LYS A 44 -0.67 -15.57 -8.91
N TRP A 45 0.17 -14.58 -8.62
CA TRP A 45 1.52 -14.80 -8.09
C TRP A 45 1.52 -15.44 -6.70
N ILE A 46 0.63 -15.00 -5.80
CA ILE A 46 0.43 -15.60 -4.48
C ILE A 46 0.02 -17.08 -4.59
N ASN A 47 -0.81 -17.42 -5.58
CA ASN A 47 -1.25 -18.78 -5.85
C ASN A 47 -0.23 -19.65 -6.59
N SER A 48 0.90 -19.09 -7.04
CA SER A 48 1.94 -19.85 -7.73
C SER A 48 2.67 -20.81 -6.78
N GLU A 49 3.14 -21.95 -7.32
CA GLU A 49 4.09 -22.83 -6.64
C GLU A 49 5.48 -22.19 -6.50
N ASN A 50 5.82 -21.22 -7.36
CA ASN A 50 7.09 -20.52 -7.29
C ASN A 50 7.10 -19.51 -6.14
N LEU A 51 7.84 -19.82 -5.07
CA LEU A 51 7.94 -18.97 -3.88
C LEU A 51 8.45 -17.55 -4.15
N ARG A 52 9.23 -17.33 -5.22
CA ARG A 52 9.64 -15.96 -5.60
C ARG A 52 8.45 -15.15 -6.08
N LEU A 53 7.55 -15.76 -6.86
CA LEU A 53 6.32 -15.11 -7.28
C LEU A 53 5.40 -14.88 -6.08
N VAL A 54 5.27 -15.85 -5.16
CA VAL A 54 4.49 -15.65 -3.93
C VAL A 54 5.01 -14.44 -3.16
N TRP A 55 6.33 -14.33 -2.99
CA TRP A 55 6.96 -13.18 -2.31
C TRP A 55 6.64 -11.86 -3.00
N LEU A 56 6.79 -11.79 -4.33
CA LEU A 56 6.47 -10.58 -5.11
C LEU A 56 4.99 -10.22 -5.02
N GLY A 57 4.11 -11.21 -5.12
CA GLY A 57 2.66 -11.02 -5.00
C GLY A 57 2.27 -10.47 -3.63
N LEU A 58 2.87 -10.99 -2.55
CA LEU A 58 2.66 -10.45 -1.20
C LEU A 58 3.24 -9.05 -1.03
N PHE A 59 4.43 -8.79 -1.56
CA PHE A 59 5.09 -7.48 -1.48
C PHE A 59 4.25 -6.40 -2.18
N PHE A 60 3.93 -6.59 -3.46
CA PHE A 60 3.17 -5.61 -4.24
C PHE A 60 1.70 -5.55 -3.82
N GLY A 61 1.11 -6.67 -3.40
CA GLY A 61 -0.22 -6.70 -2.82
C GLY A 61 -0.28 -5.86 -1.54
N SER A 62 0.69 -6.04 -0.64
CA SER A 62 0.80 -5.25 0.59
C SER A 62 1.00 -3.78 0.29
N TRP A 63 1.91 -3.42 -0.63
CA TRP A 63 2.12 -2.03 -1.04
C TRP A 63 0.84 -1.39 -1.56
N THR A 64 0.12 -2.10 -2.42
CA THR A 64 -1.11 -1.62 -3.07
C THR A 64 -2.21 -1.37 -2.03
N VAL A 65 -2.52 -2.37 -1.21
CA VAL A 65 -3.54 -2.24 -0.16
C VAL A 65 -3.13 -1.16 0.83
N ALA A 66 -1.84 -1.07 1.18
CA ALA A 66 -1.35 -0.07 2.08
C ALA A 66 -1.52 1.36 1.55
N GLY A 67 -1.15 1.59 0.29
CA GLY A 67 -1.38 2.88 -0.36
C GLY A 67 -2.87 3.25 -0.41
N VAL A 68 -3.75 2.29 -0.72
CA VAL A 68 -5.20 2.55 -0.80
C VAL A 68 -5.82 2.89 0.56
N TYR A 69 -5.53 2.15 1.63
CA TYR A 69 -6.07 2.51 2.95
C TYR A 69 -5.45 3.81 3.48
N HIS A 70 -4.17 4.05 3.16
CA HIS A 70 -3.46 5.27 3.58
C HIS A 70 -4.11 6.54 3.02
N VAL A 71 -4.76 6.49 1.85
CA VAL A 71 -5.56 7.61 1.33
C VAL A 71 -6.62 8.06 2.34
N SER A 72 -7.32 7.10 2.94
CA SER A 72 -8.40 7.38 3.89
C SER A 72 -7.83 7.88 5.22
N GLN A 73 -6.77 7.24 5.70
CA GLN A 73 -6.09 7.68 6.92
C GLN A 73 -5.50 9.09 6.77
N ALA A 74 -4.83 9.39 5.65
CA ALA A 74 -4.27 10.70 5.36
C ALA A 74 -5.37 11.78 5.30
N MET A 75 -6.50 11.50 4.67
CA MET A 75 -7.66 12.42 4.66
C MET A 75 -8.13 12.73 6.09
N ILE A 76 -8.29 11.70 6.93
CA ILE A 76 -8.76 11.86 8.31
C ILE A 76 -7.74 12.68 9.11
N THR A 77 -6.48 12.28 9.15
CA THR A 77 -5.48 12.94 9.98
C THR A 77 -5.19 14.35 9.52
N TYR A 78 -5.19 14.61 8.22
CA TYR A 78 -5.01 15.97 7.72
C TYR A 78 -6.20 16.87 8.03
N THR A 79 -7.42 16.30 8.06
CA THR A 79 -8.60 17.05 8.51
C THR A 79 -8.53 17.38 10.01
N MET A 80 -7.96 16.49 10.83
CA MET A 80 -7.83 16.71 12.27
C MET A 80 -6.71 17.69 12.62
N PHE A 81 -5.56 17.60 11.95
CA PHE A 81 -4.34 18.29 12.39
C PHE A 81 -3.86 19.40 11.45
N ASN A 82 -4.33 19.42 10.19
CA ASN A 82 -4.03 20.43 9.17
C ASN A 82 -2.53 20.83 9.14
N TRP A 83 -1.65 19.84 9.05
CA TRP A 83 -0.21 20.04 9.18
C TRP A 83 0.36 21.00 8.12
N PRO A 84 1.36 21.83 8.48
CA PRO A 84 1.99 22.75 7.55
C PRO A 84 2.93 22.02 6.58
N GLU A 85 3.39 22.73 5.53
CA GLU A 85 4.19 22.14 4.44
C GLU A 85 5.50 21.48 4.91
N GLU A 86 6.14 22.00 5.96
CA GLU A 86 7.39 21.47 6.50
C GLU A 86 7.24 20.02 6.98
N VAL A 87 6.08 19.69 7.55
CA VAL A 87 5.76 18.33 7.97
C VAL A 87 5.65 17.41 6.75
N TRP A 88 5.06 17.87 5.66
CA TRP A 88 5.02 17.08 4.42
C TRP A 88 6.42 16.81 3.90
N ILE A 89 7.26 17.85 3.84
CA ILE A 89 8.64 17.73 3.33
C ILE A 89 9.43 16.69 4.14
N LEU A 90 9.29 16.73 5.46
CA LEU A 90 9.90 15.74 6.35
C LEU A 90 9.41 14.31 6.05
N LEU A 91 8.12 14.16 5.77
CA LEU A 91 7.50 12.85 5.57
C LEU A 91 7.68 12.27 4.16
N ILE A 92 8.06 13.08 3.15
CA ILE A 92 8.32 12.62 1.77
C ILE A 92 9.22 11.38 1.72
N PRO A 93 10.39 11.34 2.38
CA PRO A 93 11.23 10.14 2.38
C PRO A 93 10.76 9.08 3.38
N ILE A 94 10.12 9.48 4.49
CA ILE A 94 9.77 8.58 5.60
C ILE A 94 8.61 7.67 5.22
N MET A 95 7.50 8.22 4.71
CA MET A 95 6.29 7.44 4.41
C MET A 95 6.54 6.32 3.38
N PRO A 96 7.24 6.56 2.25
CA PRO A 96 7.59 5.50 1.32
C PRO A 96 8.52 4.45 1.93
N LEU A 97 9.48 4.86 2.75
CA LEU A 97 10.40 3.94 3.42
C LEU A 97 9.66 3.03 4.42
N GLU A 98 8.77 3.59 5.23
CA GLU A 98 7.92 2.81 6.14
C GLU A 98 7.04 1.81 5.39
N ASN A 99 6.43 2.24 4.28
CA ASN A 99 5.60 1.34 3.46
C ASN A 99 6.41 0.26 2.76
N LEU A 100 7.64 0.58 2.33
CA LEU A 100 8.59 -0.36 1.77
C LEU A 100 8.94 -1.43 2.80
N VAL A 101 9.39 -1.03 3.99
CA VAL A 101 9.75 -1.95 5.07
C VAL A 101 8.54 -2.80 5.47
N ARG A 102 7.36 -2.21 5.62
CA ARG A 102 6.11 -2.93 5.90
C ARG A 102 5.83 -4.01 4.87
N SER A 103 5.97 -3.67 3.58
CA SER A 103 5.72 -4.61 2.48
C SER A 103 6.78 -5.72 2.41
N LEU A 104 8.06 -5.39 2.68
CA LEU A 104 9.16 -6.36 2.75
C LEU A 104 8.96 -7.37 3.90
N VAL A 105 8.69 -6.86 5.10
CA VAL A 105 8.47 -7.69 6.30
C VAL A 105 7.22 -8.54 6.13
N GLY A 106 6.13 -7.95 5.62
CA GLY A 106 4.89 -8.68 5.33
C GLY A 106 5.11 -9.81 4.32
N ALA A 107 5.84 -9.56 3.24
CA ALA A 107 6.18 -10.59 2.26
C ALA A 107 7.08 -11.69 2.85
N PHE A 108 8.08 -11.31 3.66
CA PHE A 108 9.00 -12.24 4.32
C PHE A 108 8.27 -13.22 5.26
N ILE A 109 7.34 -12.70 6.08
CA ILE A 109 6.52 -13.53 6.97
C ILE A 109 5.52 -14.34 6.15
N GLY A 110 4.78 -13.68 5.26
CA GLY A 110 3.70 -14.31 4.50
C GLY A 110 4.17 -15.47 3.62
N VAL A 111 5.33 -15.36 2.95
CA VAL A 111 5.85 -16.47 2.13
C VAL A 111 6.11 -17.71 2.98
N ARG A 112 6.63 -17.54 4.20
CA ARG A 112 6.94 -18.65 5.11
C ARG A 112 5.69 -19.31 5.66
N VAL A 113 4.69 -18.49 6.01
CA VAL A 113 3.38 -18.99 6.43
C VAL A 113 2.75 -19.80 5.30
N ILE A 114 2.68 -19.24 4.08
CA ILE A 114 2.11 -19.93 2.92
C ILE A 114 2.88 -21.22 2.61
N SER A 115 4.23 -21.19 2.60
CA SER A 115 5.02 -22.39 2.34
C SER A 115 4.82 -23.45 3.43
N GLY A 116 4.73 -23.04 4.70
CA GLY A 116 4.49 -23.94 5.82
C GLY A 116 3.12 -24.61 5.74
N LEU A 117 2.06 -23.83 5.48
CA LEU A 117 0.70 -24.34 5.29
C LEU A 117 0.61 -25.33 4.14
N ARG A 118 1.26 -25.03 3.00
CA ARG A 118 1.34 -25.95 1.86
C ARG A 118 2.07 -27.25 2.21
N ALA A 119 3.15 -27.18 2.98
CA ALA A 119 3.94 -28.35 3.36
C ALA A 119 3.16 -29.33 4.25
N ILE A 120 2.19 -28.85 5.04
CA ILE A 120 1.34 -29.67 5.91
C ILE A 120 -0.02 -30.02 5.29
N GLY A 121 -0.21 -29.73 3.99
CA GLY A 121 -1.43 -30.08 3.26
C GLY A 121 -2.66 -29.25 3.63
N ILE A 122 -2.50 -28.15 4.39
CA ILE A 122 -3.60 -27.22 4.66
C ILE A 122 -3.78 -26.34 3.42
N MET A 123 -4.73 -26.76 2.61
CA MET A 123 -5.14 -26.06 1.40
C MET A 123 -6.16 -24.98 1.72
N LYS A 124 -6.22 -24.00 0.81
CA LYS A 124 -7.18 -22.90 0.81
C LYS A 124 -8.61 -23.42 1.09
N PRO A 125 -9.38 -22.80 2.01
CA PRO A 125 -10.78 -23.17 2.23
C PRO A 125 -11.60 -23.03 0.95
N GLU A 126 -12.55 -23.95 0.70
CA GLU A 126 -13.40 -23.91 -0.51
C GLU A 126 -14.14 -22.57 -0.68
N ALA A 127 -14.46 -21.89 0.41
CA ALA A 127 -15.14 -20.59 0.41
C ALA A 127 -14.22 -19.39 0.14
N ALA A 128 -12.90 -19.56 0.14
CA ALA A 128 -11.99 -18.47 -0.13
C ALA A 128 -12.04 -18.12 -1.63
N ILE A 129 -12.35 -16.87 -1.95
CA ILE A 129 -12.47 -16.40 -3.34
C ILE A 129 -11.07 -16.23 -3.97
N TYR A 130 -10.04 -16.04 -3.15
CA TYR A 130 -8.62 -15.91 -3.51
C TYR A 130 -7.74 -16.73 -2.59
#